data_AF-A0A0R2H356-F1
#
_entry.id   AF-A0A0R2H356-F1
#
_cell.length_a   1.000
_cell.length_b   1.000
_cell.length_c   1.000
_cell.angle_alpha   90.00
_cell.angle_beta   90.00
_cell.angle_gamma   90.00
#
_symmetry.space_group_name_H-M   'P 1'
#
loop_
_entity.id
_entity.type
_entity.pdbx_description
1 polymer ?
#
loop_
_entity_poly.entity_id
_entity_poly.type
_entity_poly.pdbx_seq_one_letter_code
_entity_poly.pdbx_strand_id
1 'polypeptide(L)'
;MKRIVNFILIITCILLLLDILYVVTFFNSFNILHFLVMIIFLPSVLISLIIACILHLLHVDQIKLQCLFSAISSLIFTMIMYFLTYSNKEFIEKIIANSTQLTQSSSINISNISVNTNLSSFILIFIIVFVFSVIFNTILNVLKEGRKANVY
;
A
#
# COMPACT_ATOMS: atom_id res chain seq x y z
N MET A 1 -22.00 9.31 -8.62
CA MET A 1 -21.03 8.59 -7.77
C MET A 1 -20.33 7.46 -8.53
N LYS A 2 -21.09 6.44 -8.98
CA LYS A 2 -20.55 5.21 -9.60
C LYS A 2 -19.52 5.42 -10.72
N ARG A 3 -19.79 6.32 -11.68
CA ARG A 3 -18.84 6.61 -12.78
C ARG A 3 -17.49 7.15 -12.29
N ILE A 4 -17.49 7.96 -11.24
CA ILE A 4 -16.27 8.57 -10.68
C ILE A 4 -15.48 7.53 -9.89
N VAL A 5 -16.16 6.74 -9.06
CA VAL A 5 -15.53 5.63 -8.34
C VAL A 5 -14.90 4.63 -9.30
N ASN A 6 -15.59 4.29 -10.40
CA ASN A 6 -15.03 3.45 -11.47
C ASN A 6 -13.76 4.06 -12.09
N PHE A 7 -13.77 5.37 -12.38
CA PHE A 7 -12.62 6.04 -12.98
C PHE A 7 -11.42 6.06 -12.02
N ILE A 8 -11.65 6.38 -10.74
CA ILE A 8 -10.62 6.31 -9.70
C ILE A 8 -10.07 4.89 -9.60
N LEU A 9 -10.93 3.87 -9.56
CA LEU A 9 -10.52 2.46 -9.49
C LEU A 9 -9.63 2.08 -10.68
N ILE A 10 -10.03 2.41 -11.91
CA ILE A 10 -9.26 2.10 -13.12
C ILE A 10 -7.87 2.76 -13.07
N ILE A 11 -7.81 4.06 -12.75
CA ILE A 11 -6.53 4.78 -12.62
C ILE A 11 -5.66 4.14 -11.55
N THR A 12 -6.24 3.81 -10.40
CA THR A 12 -5.49 3.22 -9.27
C THR A 12 -4.92 1.85 -9.65
N CYS A 13 -5.68 1.02 -10.37
CA CYS A 13 -5.18 -0.25 -10.90
C CYS A 13 -4.04 -0.07 -11.90
N ILE A 14 -4.13 0.93 -12.79
CA ILE A 14 -3.06 1.25 -13.75
C ILE A 14 -1.81 1.70 -12.99
N LEU A 15 -1.95 2.59 -12.01
CA LEU A 15 -0.82 3.05 -11.19
C LEU A 15 -0.16 1.91 -10.43
N LEU A 16 -0.94 0.99 -9.86
CA LEU A 16 -0.41 -0.17 -9.17
C LEU A 16 0.35 -1.10 -10.13
N LEU A 17 -0.17 -1.30 -11.34
CA LEU A 17 0.53 -2.09 -12.35
C LEU A 17 1.85 -1.44 -12.77
N LEU A 18 1.85 -0.13 -12.99
CA LEU A 18 3.07 0.62 -13.32
C LEU A 18 4.10 0.56 -12.20
N ASP A 19 3.67 0.65 -10.95
CA ASP A 19 4.54 0.53 -9.78
C ASP A 19 5.19 -0.87 -9.72
N ILE A 20 4.39 -1.94 -9.88
CA ILE A 20 4.91 -3.31 -9.96
C ILE A 20 5.93 -3.46 -11.11
N LEU A 21 5.63 -2.94 -12.31
CA LEU A 21 6.55 -3.00 -13.45
C LEU A 21 7.85 -2.24 -13.16
N TYR A 22 7.75 -1.07 -12.52
CA TYR A 22 8.91 -0.28 -12.15
C TYR A 22 9.79 -1.02 -11.15
N VAL A 23 9.19 -1.58 -10.09
CA VAL A 23 9.89 -2.40 -9.11
C VAL A 23 10.61 -3.55 -9.81
N VAL A 24 9.91 -4.34 -10.63
CA VAL A 24 10.52 -5.50 -11.32
C VAL A 24 11.64 -5.10 -12.28
N THR A 25 11.59 -3.92 -12.88
CA THR A 25 12.60 -3.47 -13.85
C THR A 25 13.86 -2.93 -13.15
N PHE A 26 13.68 -2.18 -12.05
CA PHE A 26 14.76 -1.41 -11.41
C PHE A 26 15.18 -1.94 -10.03
N PHE A 27 14.68 -3.11 -9.63
CA PHE A 27 14.93 -3.68 -8.29
C PHE A 27 16.42 -3.77 -7.93
N ASN A 28 17.30 -4.03 -8.91
CA ASN A 28 18.74 -4.15 -8.68
C ASN A 28 19.41 -2.85 -8.21
N SER A 29 18.77 -1.70 -8.42
CA SER A 29 19.30 -0.38 -8.04
C SER A 29 18.62 0.20 -6.79
N PHE A 30 17.72 -0.56 -6.16
CA PHE A 30 16.96 -0.05 -5.03
C PHE A 30 17.81 0.01 -3.76
N ASN A 31 17.65 1.10 -3.02
CA ASN A 31 18.11 1.26 -1.66
C ASN A 31 16.92 1.19 -0.68
N ILE A 32 17.20 1.32 0.62
CA ILE A 32 16.19 1.20 1.68
C ILE A 32 15.03 2.20 1.52
N LEU A 33 15.30 3.41 1.02
CA LEU A 33 14.27 4.44 0.79
C LEU A 33 13.36 4.08 -0.37
N HIS A 34 13.94 3.58 -1.48
CA HIS A 34 13.17 3.11 -2.63
C HIS A 34 12.31 1.91 -2.25
N PHE A 35 12.86 0.98 -1.47
CA PHE A 35 12.10 -0.14 -0.93
C PHE A 35 10.92 0.33 -0.06
N LEU A 36 11.17 1.26 0.87
CA LEU A 36 10.12 1.77 1.75
C LEU A 36 9.00 2.48 0.98
N VAL A 37 9.34 3.33 0.01
CA VAL A 37 8.35 4.11 -0.73
C VAL A 37 7.63 3.27 -1.78
N MET A 38 8.38 2.61 -2.67
CA MET A 38 7.83 1.95 -3.86
C MET A 38 7.29 0.56 -3.59
N ILE A 39 7.71 -0.11 -2.51
CA ILE A 39 7.31 -1.50 -2.24
C ILE A 39 6.39 -1.59 -1.02
N ILE A 40 6.49 -0.65 -0.08
CA ILE A 40 5.65 -0.65 1.11
C ILE A 40 4.57 0.43 1.01
N PHE A 41 4.94 1.71 0.99
CA PHE A 41 3.96 2.79 1.13
C PHE A 41 3.04 2.95 -0.08
N LEU A 42 3.60 3.06 -1.28
CA LEU A 42 2.82 3.32 -2.49
C LEU A 42 1.82 2.18 -2.78
N PRO A 43 2.21 0.89 -2.77
CA PRO A 43 1.26 -0.22 -2.89
C PRO A 43 0.19 -0.19 -1.80
N SER A 44 0.57 0.09 -0.54
CA SER A 44 -0.38 0.13 0.58
C SER A 44 -1.46 1.19 0.37
N VAL A 45 -1.09 2.38 -0.10
CA VAL A 45 -2.03 3.47 -0.40
C VAL A 45 -2.94 3.09 -1.57
N LEU A 46 -2.38 2.59 -2.67
CA LEU A 46 -3.15 2.22 -3.86
C LEU A 46 -4.14 1.08 -3.57
N ILE A 47 -3.70 0.05 -2.84
CA ILE A 47 -4.57 -1.07 -2.43
C ILE A 47 -5.68 -0.58 -1.50
N SER A 48 -5.37 0.31 -0.55
CA SER A 48 -6.38 0.88 0.34
C SER A 48 -7.47 1.63 -0.41
N LEU A 49 -7.08 2.38 -1.45
CA LEU A 49 -8.02 3.09 -2.32
C LEU A 49 -8.86 2.13 -3.17
N ILE A 50 -8.26 1.03 -3.67
CA ILE A 50 -8.98 -0.04 -4.38
C ILE A 50 -10.03 -0.68 -3.47
N ILE A 51 -9.67 -1.04 -2.23
CA ILE A 51 -10.59 -1.62 -1.23
C ILE A 51 -11.78 -0.67 -1.03
N ALA A 52 -11.51 0.62 -0.79
CA ALA A 52 -12.56 1.60 -0.58
C ALA A 52 -13.49 1.78 -1.79
N CYS A 53 -12.93 1.80 -3.00
CA CYS A 53 -13.70 1.88 -4.23
C CYS A 53 -14.60 0.65 -4.43
N ILE A 54 -14.06 -0.55 -4.20
CA ILE A 54 -14.83 -1.81 -4.31
C ILE A 54 -16.00 -1.81 -3.33
N LEU A 55 -15.80 -1.42 -2.07
CA LEU A 55 -16.87 -1.36 -1.07
C LEU A 55 -17.99 -0.40 -1.47
N HIS A 56 -17.64 0.75 -2.04
CA HIS A 56 -18.62 1.69 -2.59
C HIS A 56 -19.38 1.14 -3.79
N LEU A 57 -18.72 0.41 -4.68
CA LEU A 57 -19.35 -0.22 -5.84
C LEU A 57 -20.28 -1.38 -5.45
N LEU A 58 -19.95 -2.09 -4.37
CA LEU A 58 -20.80 -3.12 -3.76
C LEU A 58 -21.96 -2.54 -2.93
N HIS A 59 -22.08 -1.21 -2.82
CA HIS A 59 -23.12 -0.52 -2.06
C HIS A 59 -23.17 -0.95 -0.58
N VAL A 60 -22.01 -1.21 0.02
CA VAL A 60 -21.90 -1.50 1.45
C VAL A 60 -22.04 -0.17 2.21
N ASP A 61 -23.26 0.21 2.56
CA ASP A 61 -23.54 1.52 3.16
C ASP A 61 -23.34 1.58 4.69
N GLN A 62 -23.26 0.42 5.35
CA GLN A 62 -23.05 0.36 6.80
C GLN A 62 -21.56 0.54 7.16
N ILE A 63 -21.24 1.61 7.89
CA ILE A 63 -19.86 1.93 8.31
C ILE A 63 -19.19 0.76 9.05
N LYS A 64 -19.93 0.09 9.96
CA LYS A 64 -19.40 -1.08 10.69
C LYS A 64 -18.97 -2.20 9.74
N LEU A 65 -19.74 -2.43 8.69
CA LEU A 65 -19.48 -3.48 7.71
C LEU A 65 -18.32 -3.08 6.77
N GLN A 66 -18.25 -1.82 6.35
CA GLN A 66 -17.10 -1.28 5.60
C GLN A 66 -15.78 -1.45 6.38
N CYS A 67 -15.81 -1.17 7.70
CA CYS A 67 -14.66 -1.33 8.58
C CYS A 67 -14.23 -2.80 8.67
N LEU A 68 -15.18 -3.72 8.86
CA LEU A 68 -14.90 -5.15 8.90
C LEU A 68 -14.27 -5.66 7.60
N PHE A 69 -14.85 -5.32 6.44
CA PHE A 69 -14.28 -5.72 5.15
C PHE A 69 -12.90 -5.11 4.92
N SER A 70 -12.70 -3.85 5.31
CA SER A 70 -11.38 -3.20 5.22
C SER A 70 -10.35 -3.94 6.07
N ALA A 71 -10.71 -4.38 7.28
CA ALA A 71 -9.83 -5.17 8.14
C ALA A 71 -9.47 -6.52 7.51
N ILE A 72 -10.48 -7.25 7.00
CA ILE A 72 -10.27 -8.55 6.34
C ILE A 72 -9.38 -8.40 5.11
N SER A 73 -9.65 -7.43 4.23
CA SER A 73 -8.85 -7.18 3.03
C SER A 73 -7.42 -6.76 3.36
N SER A 74 -7.23 -5.91 4.37
CA SER A 74 -5.90 -5.49 4.83
C SER A 74 -5.09 -6.66 5.39
N LEU A 75 -5.75 -7.57 6.11
CA LEU A 75 -5.12 -8.78 6.63
C LEU A 75 -4.67 -9.70 5.48
N ILE A 76 -5.54 -9.93 4.49
CA ILE A 76 -5.22 -10.74 3.31
C ILE A 76 -4.02 -10.14 2.56
N PHE A 77 -4.05 -8.83 2.29
CA PHE A 77 -2.95 -8.14 1.61
C PHE A 77 -1.63 -8.27 2.38
N THR A 78 -1.67 -8.10 3.70
CA THR A 78 -0.49 -8.24 4.56
C THR A 78 0.08 -9.65 4.52
N MET A 79 -0.77 -10.68 4.50
CA MET A 79 -0.34 -12.07 4.37
C MET A 79 0.31 -12.35 3.01
N ILE A 80 -0.21 -11.75 1.94
CA ILE A 80 0.42 -11.83 0.61
C ILE A 80 1.81 -11.19 0.65
N MET A 81 1.93 -9.98 1.21
CA MET A 81 3.22 -9.29 1.36
C MET A 81 4.21 -10.09 2.21
N TYR A 82 3.74 -10.72 3.29
CA TYR A 82 4.56 -11.61 4.13
C TYR A 82 5.14 -12.77 3.31
N PHE A 83 4.29 -13.47 2.56
CA PHE A 83 4.71 -14.59 1.73
C PHE A 83 5.69 -14.15 0.64
N LEU A 84 5.41 -13.05 -0.05
CA LEU A 84 6.30 -12.49 -1.06
C LEU A 84 7.67 -12.12 -0.49
N THR A 85 7.70 -11.51 0.69
CA THR A 85 8.96 -11.15 1.37
C THR A 85 9.76 -12.42 1.72
N TYR A 86 9.09 -13.45 2.22
CA TYR A 86 9.72 -14.72 2.56
C TYR A 86 10.30 -15.44 1.34
N SER A 87 9.60 -15.41 0.20
CA SER A 87 10.06 -16.02 -1.06
C SER A 87 11.20 -15.25 -1.74
N ASN A 88 11.39 -13.97 -1.43
CA ASN A 88 12.34 -13.09 -2.12
C ASN A 88 13.43 -12.56 -1.18
N LYS A 89 14.06 -13.42 -0.38
CA LYS A 89 15.12 -13.00 0.56
C LYS A 89 16.33 -12.37 -0.12
N GLU A 90 16.77 -12.91 -1.26
CA GLU A 90 17.88 -12.36 -2.05
C GLU A 90 17.65 -10.90 -2.47
N PHE A 91 16.38 -10.54 -2.70
CA PHE A 91 16.02 -9.16 -3.04
C PHE A 91 16.29 -8.20 -1.88
N ILE A 92 15.97 -8.61 -0.66
CA ILE A 92 16.18 -7.81 0.56
C ILE A 92 17.68 -7.66 0.84
N GLU A 93 18.46 -8.73 0.67
CA GLU A 93 19.92 -8.70 0.84
C GLU A 93 20.58 -7.72 -0.13
N LYS A 94 20.14 -7.69 -1.39
CA LYS A 94 20.62 -6.71 -2.39
C LYS A 94 20.29 -5.27 -2.00
N ILE A 95 19.09 -5.01 -1.47
CA ILE A 95 18.72 -3.67 -0.99
C ILE A 95 19.63 -3.23 0.16
N ILE A 96 19.93 -4.13 1.09
CA ILE A 96 20.84 -3.86 2.20
C ILE A 96 22.24 -3.53 1.65
N ALA A 97 22.75 -4.35 0.73
CA ALA A 97 24.06 -4.13 0.10
C ALA A 97 24.15 -2.79 -0.65
N ASN A 98 23.14 -2.44 -1.45
CA ASN A 98 23.08 -1.15 -2.15
C ASN A 98 23.01 0.03 -1.17
N SER A 99 22.31 -0.15 -0.06
CA SER A 99 22.18 0.89 0.97
C SER A 99 23.48 1.12 1.74
N THR A 100 24.24 0.06 2.03
CA THR A 100 25.54 0.17 2.72
C THR A 100 26.62 0.77 1.81
N GLN A 101 26.58 0.51 0.50
CA GLN A 101 27.49 1.16 -0.46
C GLN A 101 27.29 2.69 -0.54
N LEU A 102 26.06 3.17 -0.42
CA LEU A 102 25.74 4.60 -0.39
C LEU A 102 26.24 5.30 0.88
N THR A 103 26.29 4.59 2.01
CA THR A 103 26.76 5.15 3.28
C THR A 103 28.28 5.10 3.43
N GLN A 104 28.96 4.18 2.76
CA GLN A 104 30.43 4.14 2.74
C GLN A 104 31.06 5.25 1.87
N SER A 105 30.35 5.71 0.85
CA SER A 105 30.81 6.77 -0.07
C SER A 105 30.50 8.18 0.43
N SER A 106 29.61 8.32 1.41
CA SER A 106 29.32 9.56 2.10
C SER A 106 30.02 9.56 3.47
N SER A 107 30.34 10.72 4.04
CA SER A 107 30.94 10.83 5.38
C SER A 107 29.99 10.42 6.52
N ILE A 108 28.97 9.61 6.22
CA ILE A 108 27.86 9.21 7.07
C ILE A 108 28.04 7.72 7.38
N ASN A 109 28.67 7.43 8.52
CA ASN A 109 28.96 6.06 8.94
C ASN A 109 27.72 5.39 9.57
N ILE A 110 26.78 4.97 8.73
CA ILE A 110 25.67 4.10 9.16
C ILE A 110 26.15 2.66 9.05
N SER A 111 26.58 2.10 10.19
CA SER A 111 27.21 0.79 10.28
C SER A 111 26.22 -0.38 10.33
N ASN A 112 24.94 -0.12 10.62
CA ASN A 112 23.92 -1.17 10.79
C ASN A 112 22.62 -0.82 10.03
N ILE A 113 22.58 -1.13 8.74
CA ILE A 113 21.32 -1.16 7.98
C ILE A 113 20.83 -2.61 7.98
N SER A 114 19.72 -2.87 8.65
CA SER A 114 19.07 -4.18 8.64
C SER A 114 17.57 -4.03 8.34
N VAL A 115 17.03 -4.97 7.59
CA VAL A 115 15.60 -5.07 7.33
C VAL A 115 15.04 -6.13 8.27
N ASN A 116 14.24 -5.71 9.23
CA ASN A 116 13.55 -6.64 10.11
C ASN A 116 12.33 -7.23 9.37
N THR A 117 12.43 -8.48 8.94
CA THR A 117 11.34 -9.23 8.28
C THR A 117 10.49 -10.05 9.26
N ASN A 118 10.55 -9.74 10.56
CA ASN A 118 9.72 -10.41 11.55
C ASN A 118 8.25 -10.03 11.41
N LEU A 119 7.38 -10.86 11.97
CA LEU A 119 5.93 -10.70 11.97
C LEU A 119 5.47 -9.30 12.44
N SER A 120 6.21 -8.66 13.36
CA SER A 120 5.92 -7.32 13.86
C SER A 120 5.94 -6.24 12.76
N SER A 121 6.83 -6.36 11.76
CA SER A 121 6.89 -5.42 10.64
C SER A 121 5.65 -5.52 9.74
N PHE A 122 5.05 -6.71 9.65
CA PHE A 122 3.83 -6.94 8.88
C PHE A 122 2.57 -6.46 9.61
N ILE A 123 2.59 -6.48 10.96
CA ILE A 123 1.53 -5.81 11.74
C ILE A 123 1.47 -4.32 11.39
N LEU A 124 2.61 -3.66 11.19
CA LEU A 124 2.62 -2.26 10.76
C LEU A 124 2.00 -2.07 9.38
N ILE A 125 2.35 -2.93 8.41
CA ILE A 125 1.76 -2.89 7.06
C ILE A 125 0.24 -3.08 7.14
N PHE A 126 -0.22 -4.03 7.94
CA PHE A 126 -1.65 -4.25 8.19
C PHE A 126 -2.32 -2.97 8.72
N ILE A 127 -1.75 -2.34 9.74
CA ILE A 127 -2.29 -1.11 10.33
C ILE A 127 -2.36 0.00 9.28
N ILE A 128 -1.29 0.19 8.50
CA ILE A 128 -1.23 1.23 7.46
C ILE A 128 -2.35 1.04 6.44
N VAL A 129 -2.48 -0.16 5.87
CA VAL A 129 -3.50 -0.45 4.85
C VAL A 129 -4.91 -0.34 5.43
N PHE A 130 -5.11 -0.83 6.65
CA PHE A 130 -6.41 -0.74 7.32
C PHE A 130 -6.83 0.71 7.57
N VAL A 131 -5.94 1.51 8.16
CA VAL A 131 -6.21 2.91 8.48
C VAL A 131 -6.47 3.71 7.21
N PHE A 132 -5.64 3.57 6.18
CA PHE A 132 -5.87 4.25 4.90
C PHE A 132 -7.18 3.81 4.24
N SER A 133 -7.52 2.52 4.29
CA SER A 133 -8.79 2.01 3.74
C SER A 133 -9.99 2.67 4.43
N VAL A 134 -9.95 2.78 5.77
CA VAL A 134 -11.00 3.45 6.55
C VAL A 134 -11.07 4.95 6.22
N ILE A 135 -9.92 5.62 6.09
CA ILE A 135 -9.87 7.04 5.70
C ILE A 135 -10.50 7.24 4.32
N PHE A 136 -10.12 6.46 3.32
CA PHE A 136 -10.68 6.58 1.96
C PHE A 136 -12.17 6.25 1.92
N ASN A 137 -12.63 5.23 2.65
CA ASN A 137 -14.05 4.94 2.80
C ASN A 137 -14.82 6.13 3.37
N THR A 138 -14.27 6.77 4.41
CA THR A 138 -14.87 7.96 5.03
C THR A 138 -14.97 9.11 4.04
N ILE A 139 -13.89 9.40 3.30
CA ILE A 139 -13.88 10.44 2.25
C ILE A 139 -14.95 10.16 1.19
N LEU A 140 -15.04 8.93 0.69
CA LEU A 140 -16.02 8.55 -0.33
C LEU A 140 -17.47 8.62 0.20
N ASN A 141 -17.70 8.27 1.46
CA ASN A 141 -19.01 8.43 2.10
C ASN A 141 -19.43 9.90 2.17
N VAL A 142 -18.53 10.78 2.64
CA VAL A 142 -18.79 12.24 2.70
C VAL A 142 -19.09 12.81 1.31
N LEU A 143 -18.31 12.41 0.29
CA LEU A 143 -18.55 12.83 -1.10
C LEU A 143 -19.89 12.32 -1.64
N LYS A 144 -20.38 11.16 -1.19
CA LYS A 144 -21.67 10.59 -1.59
C LYS A 144 -22.81 11.39 -0.97
N GLU A 145 -22.70 11.74 0.30
CA GLU A 145 -23.70 12.53 1.03
C GLU A 145 -23.77 13.98 0.54
N GLY A 146 -22.62 14.65 0.38
CA GLY A 146 -22.58 16.03 -0.14
C GLY A 146 -23.22 16.19 -1.52
N ARG A 147 -23.14 15.15 -2.38
CA ARG A 147 -23.85 15.15 -3.67
C ARG A 147 -25.36 14.95 -3.56
N LYS A 148 -25.85 14.27 -2.53
CA LYS A 148 -27.30 14.14 -2.32
C LYS A 148 -27.88 15.48 -1.87
N ALA A 149 -27.14 16.28 -1.10
CA ALA A 149 -27.57 17.60 -0.64
C ALA A 149 -27.64 18.64 -1.77
N ASN A 150 -26.71 18.62 -2.74
CA ASN A 150 -26.65 19.59 -3.84
C ASN A 150 -27.62 19.32 -5.02
N VAL A 151 -28.48 18.30 -4.93
CA VAL A 151 -29.45 17.93 -5.99
C VAL A 151 -30.88 18.35 -5.61
N TYR A 152 -31.06 18.97 -4.44
CA TYR A 152 -32.32 19.60 -4.02
C TYR A 152 -32.27 21.12 -4.17
#